data_AF-A0A1Y3KI63-F1
#
_entry.id   AF-A0A1Y3KI63-F1
#
_cell.length_a   1.000
_cell.length_b   1.000
_cell.length_c   1.000
_cell.angle_alpha   90.00
_cell.angle_beta   90.00
_cell.angle_gamma   90.00
#
_symmetry.space_group_name_H-M   'P 1'
#
loop_
_entity.id
_entity.type
_entity.pdbx_description
1 polymer ?
#
loop_
_entity_poly.entity_id
_entity_poly.type
_entity_poly.pdbx_seq_one_letter_code
_entity_poly.pdbx_strand_id
1 'polypeptide(L)'
;MSLPSPHCSTEKISTPHRYFYCRGRISTDVGVNKRSFMRHGRSYLAAAGEMCSRLLRVDYTETLINDNGHPLAPTVYGHIKNSRVFIYRGTPIDAATLNYLFGNGYRMFNPSVMRFHSPFGAGGINCYVYAQGDPVNFSDPSGHTKKPVGKPLARATLGKIKIFMTGTGPFDDGPTLNINTHTAPGYLQLNDQTLIDAPTLIGMIEKKLGLPLKNTGIPTHIIGCDSATPVYNLFRPNNFPGPSIVKTFSDTTRGPSTGYLGEIHASYSAQDPFDFSIDVKNPFPADHPYHQRFSYQPLRIHPSIKPRSLDIRRGSTAR
;
A
#
# COMPACT_ATOMS: atom_id res chain seq x y z
N MET A 1 -27.43 55.57 -28.22
CA MET A 1 -26.78 54.27 -28.47
C MET A 1 -27.06 53.36 -27.28
N SER A 2 -27.98 52.43 -27.43
CA SER A 2 -28.34 51.43 -26.41
C SER A 2 -27.32 50.28 -26.44
N LEU A 3 -26.68 50.00 -25.30
CA LEU A 3 -25.80 48.85 -25.14
C LEU A 3 -26.60 47.54 -25.29
N PRO A 4 -26.06 46.50 -25.95
CA PRO A 4 -26.76 45.23 -26.07
C PRO A 4 -26.76 44.48 -24.74
N SER A 5 -27.90 43.89 -24.40
CA SER A 5 -28.06 43.00 -23.24
C SER A 5 -27.17 41.76 -23.38
N PRO A 6 -26.56 41.25 -22.29
CA PRO A 6 -25.78 40.03 -22.35
C PRO A 6 -26.73 38.84 -22.55
N HIS A 7 -26.65 38.20 -23.71
CA HIS A 7 -27.26 36.89 -23.93
C HIS A 7 -26.57 35.89 -22.99
N CYS A 8 -27.28 35.49 -21.93
CA CYS A 8 -26.91 34.35 -21.11
C CYS A 8 -27.13 33.08 -21.94
N SER A 9 -26.10 32.64 -22.66
CA SER A 9 -26.07 31.31 -23.24
C SER A 9 -26.10 30.29 -22.11
N THR A 10 -27.16 29.50 -22.01
CA THR A 10 -27.18 28.28 -21.21
C THR A 10 -26.22 27.28 -21.85
N GLU A 11 -24.93 27.37 -21.53
CA GLU A 11 -24.00 26.28 -21.75
C GLU A 11 -24.57 25.04 -21.06
N LYS A 12 -24.73 23.96 -21.84
CA LYS A 12 -25.09 22.65 -21.31
C LYS A 12 -24.14 22.34 -20.17
N ILE A 13 -24.68 22.19 -18.97
CA ILE A 13 -23.94 21.75 -17.79
C ILE A 13 -23.22 20.46 -18.19
N SER A 14 -21.89 20.54 -18.31
CA SER A 14 -21.04 19.38 -18.53
C SER A 14 -21.40 18.33 -17.48
N THR A 15 -21.53 17.07 -17.88
CA THR A 15 -21.80 15.97 -16.94
C THR A 15 -20.85 16.10 -15.74
N PRO A 16 -21.36 16.34 -14.52
CA PRO A 16 -20.50 16.60 -13.38
C PRO A 16 -19.63 15.38 -13.11
N HIS A 17 -18.31 15.61 -12.97
CA HIS A 17 -17.39 14.53 -12.64
C HIS A 17 -17.66 14.07 -11.21
N ARG A 18 -18.00 12.78 -11.03
CA ARG A 18 -18.38 12.20 -9.74
C ARG A 18 -17.36 11.16 -9.31
N TYR A 19 -16.93 11.23 -8.05
CA TYR A 19 -16.01 10.28 -7.44
C TYR A 19 -16.73 9.48 -6.36
N PHE A 20 -16.62 8.16 -6.42
CA PHE A 20 -17.20 7.22 -5.46
C PHE A 20 -16.08 6.58 -4.66
N TYR A 21 -16.22 6.61 -3.34
CA TYR A 21 -15.19 6.17 -2.40
C TYR A 21 -15.60 4.89 -1.68
N CYS A 22 -14.65 3.98 -1.49
CA CYS A 22 -14.78 2.83 -0.60
C CYS A 22 -13.60 2.84 0.37
N ARG A 23 -13.88 2.86 1.68
CA ARG A 23 -12.88 2.99 2.75
C ARG A 23 -11.90 4.16 2.52
N GLY A 24 -12.45 5.33 2.16
CA GLY A 24 -11.67 6.55 1.95
C GLY A 24 -10.82 6.59 0.69
N ARG A 25 -11.00 5.65 -0.25
CA ARG A 25 -10.25 5.59 -1.52
C ARG A 25 -11.17 5.51 -2.71
N ILE A 26 -10.75 6.10 -3.84
CA ILE A 26 -11.54 6.07 -5.07
C ILE A 26 -11.73 4.63 -5.53
N SER A 27 -13.00 4.22 -5.60
CA SER A 27 -13.46 2.95 -6.14
C SER A 27 -13.91 3.10 -7.58
N THR A 28 -14.59 4.21 -7.89
CA THR A 28 -15.10 4.51 -9.23
C THR A 28 -15.11 6.02 -9.44
N ASP A 29 -14.72 6.49 -10.61
CA ASP A 29 -14.99 7.86 -11.08
C ASP A 29 -15.81 7.83 -12.36
N VAL A 30 -16.74 8.77 -12.47
CA VAL A 30 -17.72 8.87 -13.56
C VAL A 30 -17.72 10.29 -14.09
N GLY A 31 -17.07 10.51 -15.23
CA GLY A 31 -16.98 11.80 -15.91
C GLY A 31 -17.36 11.68 -17.38
N VAL A 32 -16.45 12.12 -18.26
CA VAL A 32 -16.53 11.84 -19.71
C VAL A 32 -16.49 10.33 -19.96
N ASN A 33 -15.65 9.63 -19.20
CA ASN A 33 -15.56 8.17 -19.19
C ASN A 33 -15.76 7.67 -17.77
N LYS A 34 -16.31 6.46 -17.63
CA LYS A 34 -16.30 5.72 -16.37
C LYS A 34 -15.00 4.94 -16.19
N ARG A 35 -14.44 4.98 -14.98
CA ARG A 35 -13.36 4.10 -14.54
C ARG A 35 -13.70 3.51 -13.18
N SER A 36 -13.51 2.20 -13.03
CA SER A 36 -13.65 1.48 -11.76
C SER A 36 -12.34 0.80 -11.40
N PHE A 37 -12.05 0.70 -10.12
CA PHE A 37 -10.78 0.16 -9.62
C PHE A 37 -11.02 -1.09 -8.78
N MET A 38 -10.26 -2.15 -9.06
CA MET A 38 -10.17 -3.32 -8.21
C MET A 38 -8.97 -3.17 -7.27
N ARG A 39 -9.22 -3.40 -5.99
CA ARG A 39 -8.23 -3.26 -4.92
C ARG A 39 -8.27 -4.47 -4.00
N HIS A 40 -7.10 -4.81 -3.46
CA HIS A 40 -6.98 -5.72 -2.32
C HIS A 40 -6.09 -5.09 -1.26
N GLY A 41 -6.58 -4.98 -0.02
CA GLY A 41 -5.89 -4.28 1.04
C GLY A 41 -5.57 -2.84 0.63
N ARG A 42 -4.28 -2.50 0.53
CA ARG A 42 -3.81 -1.17 0.14
C ARG A 42 -3.57 -1.05 -1.37
N SER A 43 -3.36 -2.14 -2.10
CA SER A 43 -2.88 -2.10 -3.48
C SER A 43 -3.98 -2.06 -4.53
N TYR A 44 -3.80 -1.21 -5.54
CA TYR A 44 -4.58 -1.25 -6.78
C TYR A 44 -4.09 -2.42 -7.64
N LEU A 45 -5.02 -3.31 -8.02
CA LEU A 45 -4.72 -4.51 -8.79
C LEU A 45 -5.16 -4.38 -10.24
N ALA A 46 -6.28 -3.69 -10.48
CA ALA A 46 -6.77 -3.46 -11.82
C ALA A 46 -7.61 -2.18 -11.91
N ALA A 47 -7.75 -1.65 -13.12
CA ALA A 47 -8.72 -0.63 -13.46
C ALA A 47 -9.53 -1.08 -14.68
N ALA A 48 -10.85 -0.97 -14.60
CA ALA A 48 -11.78 -1.22 -15.69
C ALA A 48 -12.32 0.13 -16.19
N GLY A 49 -12.01 0.47 -17.44
CA GLY A 49 -12.70 1.51 -18.17
C GLY A 49 -13.84 0.92 -19.00
N GLU A 50 -14.52 1.77 -19.77
CA GLU A 50 -15.66 1.34 -20.61
C GLU A 50 -15.25 0.42 -21.76
N MET A 51 -14.06 0.63 -22.34
CA MET A 51 -13.59 -0.11 -23.51
C MET A 51 -12.47 -1.10 -23.21
N CYS A 52 -11.81 -0.99 -22.06
CA CYS A 52 -10.66 -1.83 -21.73
C CYS A 52 -10.47 -1.98 -20.23
N SER A 53 -9.83 -3.07 -19.85
CA SER A 53 -9.33 -3.28 -18.48
C SER A 53 -7.81 -3.28 -18.47
N ARG A 54 -7.24 -2.87 -17.34
CA ARG A 54 -5.80 -2.80 -17.12
C ARG A 54 -5.43 -3.53 -15.84
N LEU A 55 -4.40 -4.38 -15.90
CA LEU A 55 -3.72 -4.91 -14.74
C LEU A 55 -2.67 -3.92 -14.26
N LEU A 56 -2.66 -3.67 -12.96
CA LEU A 56 -1.87 -2.64 -12.31
C LEU A 56 -0.91 -3.29 -11.31
N ARG A 57 0.34 -2.84 -11.30
CA ARG A 57 1.28 -3.12 -10.21
C ARG A 57 1.74 -1.81 -9.62
N VAL A 58 1.53 -1.64 -8.34
CA VAL A 58 1.98 -0.49 -7.55
C VAL A 58 3.16 -0.89 -6.66
N ASP A 59 4.00 0.08 -6.30
CA ASP A 59 5.04 -0.10 -5.30
C ASP A 59 4.48 0.02 -3.86
N TYR A 60 5.36 -0.06 -2.86
CA TYR A 60 4.97 0.08 -1.44
C TYR A 60 4.44 1.49 -1.11
N THR A 61 4.73 2.49 -1.95
CA THR A 61 4.15 3.83 -1.85
C THR A 61 2.82 3.94 -2.57
N GLU A 62 2.27 2.85 -3.11
CA GLU A 62 1.04 2.85 -3.91
C GLU A 62 1.16 3.62 -5.23
N THR A 63 2.38 3.89 -5.69
CA THR A 63 2.63 4.50 -7.00
C THR A 63 2.69 3.40 -8.06
N LEU A 64 2.01 3.60 -9.19
CA LEU A 64 2.02 2.61 -10.29
C LEU A 64 3.40 2.51 -10.91
N ILE A 65 3.93 1.29 -10.96
CA ILE A 65 5.25 0.96 -11.53
C ILE A 65 5.16 -0.01 -12.71
N ASN A 66 3.99 -0.62 -12.95
CA ASN A 66 3.72 -1.40 -14.14
C ASN A 66 2.24 -1.30 -14.53
N ASP A 67 1.99 -1.16 -15.82
CA ASP A 67 0.67 -1.03 -16.42
C ASP A 67 0.53 -2.03 -17.57
N ASN A 68 -0.33 -3.04 -17.42
CA ASN A 68 -0.53 -4.10 -18.42
C ASN A 68 0.76 -4.81 -18.85
N GLY A 69 1.69 -5.04 -17.92
CA GLY A 69 2.98 -5.66 -18.21
C GLY A 69 4.05 -4.67 -18.64
N HIS A 70 3.71 -3.40 -18.93
CA HIS A 70 4.66 -2.37 -19.31
C HIS A 70 5.26 -1.68 -18.07
N PRO A 71 6.57 -1.81 -17.80
CA PRO A 71 7.20 -1.13 -16.68
C PRO A 71 7.17 0.40 -16.86
N LEU A 72 7.00 1.11 -15.74
CA LEU A 72 7.01 2.56 -15.66
C LEU A 72 8.15 3.01 -14.74
N ALA A 73 8.79 4.13 -15.08
CA ALA A 73 9.81 4.77 -14.26
C ALA A 73 9.40 6.21 -13.91
N PRO A 74 8.41 6.39 -13.01
CA PRO A 74 8.00 7.73 -12.58
C PRO A 74 9.09 8.41 -11.74
N THR A 75 9.18 9.73 -11.87
CA THR A 75 9.92 10.57 -10.93
C THR A 75 9.31 10.46 -9.52
N VAL A 76 10.08 10.91 -8.51
CA VAL A 76 9.61 10.95 -7.11
C VAL A 76 8.37 11.82 -6.89
N TYR A 77 7.98 12.64 -7.87
CA TYR A 77 6.76 13.46 -7.84
C TYR A 77 5.61 12.89 -8.69
N GLY A 78 5.75 11.70 -9.30
CA GLY A 78 4.69 11.07 -10.10
C GLY A 78 4.63 11.49 -11.57
N HIS A 79 5.68 12.13 -12.08
CA HIS A 79 5.79 12.49 -13.50
C HIS A 79 6.53 11.40 -14.30
N ILE A 80 6.09 11.14 -15.53
CA ILE A 80 6.80 10.28 -16.53
C ILE A 80 7.04 11.12 -17.79
N LYS A 81 7.92 10.69 -18.71
CA LYS A 81 8.24 11.49 -19.92
C LYS A 81 6.95 11.86 -20.67
N ASN A 82 6.72 13.17 -20.84
CA ASN A 82 5.54 13.76 -21.49
C ASN A 82 4.16 13.33 -20.93
N SER A 83 4.10 12.78 -19.72
CA SER A 83 2.85 12.31 -19.13
C SER A 83 2.97 12.20 -17.60
N ARG A 84 1.97 11.60 -16.96
CA ARG A 84 1.86 11.44 -15.51
C ARG A 84 1.48 10.00 -15.22
N VAL A 85 1.92 9.50 -14.06
CA VAL A 85 1.62 8.12 -13.69
C VAL A 85 0.12 7.98 -13.42
N PHE A 86 -0.49 6.89 -13.88
CA PHE A 86 -1.95 6.73 -13.76
C PHE A 86 -2.43 6.69 -12.29
N ILE A 87 -1.60 6.17 -11.39
CA ILE A 87 -1.84 6.22 -9.94
C ILE A 87 -0.54 6.69 -9.28
N TYR A 88 -0.57 7.84 -8.61
CA TYR A 88 0.56 8.35 -7.85
C TYR A 88 0.23 8.30 -6.37
N ARG A 89 1.12 7.65 -5.61
CA ARG A 89 0.96 7.49 -4.18
C ARG A 89 -0.44 7.07 -3.79
N GLY A 90 -1.03 6.13 -4.55
CA GLY A 90 -2.38 5.54 -4.53
C GLY A 90 -3.56 6.45 -4.87
N THR A 91 -3.31 7.66 -5.35
CA THR A 91 -4.34 8.57 -5.85
C THR A 91 -4.38 8.40 -7.36
N PRO A 92 -5.48 7.89 -7.94
CA PRO A 92 -5.65 7.90 -9.39
C PRO A 92 -5.61 9.32 -9.93
N ILE A 93 -5.03 9.47 -11.12
CA ILE A 93 -5.04 10.74 -11.84
C ILE A 93 -6.48 11.13 -12.18
N ASP A 94 -6.86 12.38 -11.90
CA ASP A 94 -8.11 12.93 -12.37
C ASP A 94 -8.04 13.12 -13.89
N ALA A 95 -8.98 12.53 -14.63
CA ALA A 95 -9.00 12.57 -16.09
C ALA A 95 -9.30 13.97 -16.62
N ALA A 96 -10.01 14.81 -15.86
CA ALA A 96 -10.39 16.15 -16.31
C ALA A 96 -9.22 17.15 -16.21
N THR A 97 -8.49 17.12 -15.10
CA THR A 97 -7.41 18.09 -14.82
C THR A 97 -6.00 17.55 -15.05
N LEU A 98 -5.85 16.23 -15.21
CA LEU A 98 -4.58 15.50 -15.22
C LEU A 98 -3.73 15.74 -13.95
N ASN A 99 -4.36 16.07 -12.83
CA ASN A 99 -3.73 16.26 -11.52
C ASN A 99 -4.21 15.19 -10.52
N TYR A 100 -3.62 15.17 -9.33
CA TYR A 100 -4.02 14.25 -8.26
C TYR A 100 -4.81 14.98 -7.19
N LEU A 101 -5.93 14.39 -6.77
CA LEU A 101 -6.82 14.95 -5.76
C LEU A 101 -6.52 14.32 -4.39
N PHE A 102 -5.57 14.88 -3.66
CA PHE A 102 -5.22 14.43 -2.31
C PHE A 102 -6.28 14.86 -1.29
N GLY A 103 -6.40 14.09 -0.20
CA GLY A 103 -7.41 14.36 0.83
C GLY A 103 -8.84 14.19 0.35
N ASN A 104 -9.09 13.24 -0.56
CA ASN A 104 -10.41 13.03 -1.17
C ASN A 104 -10.96 14.29 -1.85
N GLY A 105 -10.11 15.03 -2.57
CA GLY A 105 -10.48 16.27 -3.24
C GLY A 105 -10.13 17.55 -2.49
N TYR A 106 -9.58 17.46 -1.28
CA TYR A 106 -9.21 18.63 -0.49
C TYR A 106 -8.14 19.51 -1.16
N ARG A 107 -7.09 18.90 -1.74
CA ARG A 107 -6.08 19.63 -2.52
C ARG A 107 -5.74 18.93 -3.82
N MET A 108 -5.68 19.74 -4.87
CA MET A 108 -5.16 19.31 -6.17
C MET A 108 -3.63 19.48 -6.19
N PHE A 109 -2.92 18.39 -6.44
CA PHE A 109 -1.47 18.32 -6.60
C PHE A 109 -1.10 18.17 -8.07
N ASN A 110 -0.17 19.02 -8.52
CA ASN A 110 0.35 19.02 -9.87
C ASN A 110 1.80 18.50 -9.88
N PRO A 111 2.03 17.25 -10.35
CA PRO A 111 3.36 16.65 -10.43
C PRO A 111 4.36 17.41 -11.31
N SER A 112 3.92 18.13 -12.36
CA SER A 112 4.86 18.85 -13.24
C SER A 112 5.48 20.06 -12.57
N VAL A 113 4.74 20.75 -11.69
CA VAL A 113 5.26 21.88 -10.91
C VAL A 113 5.55 21.51 -9.44
N MET A 114 5.37 20.24 -9.08
CA MET A 114 5.70 19.66 -7.77
C MET A 114 4.96 20.35 -6.60
N ARG A 115 3.78 20.92 -6.85
CA ARG A 115 3.06 21.77 -5.88
C ARG A 115 1.56 21.51 -5.85
N PHE A 116 0.95 21.86 -4.72
CA PHE A 116 -0.49 22.01 -4.60
C PHE A 116 -0.96 23.31 -5.28
N HIS A 117 -2.21 23.33 -5.75
CA HIS A 117 -2.81 24.51 -6.38
C HIS A 117 -3.39 25.51 -5.37
N SER A 118 -3.61 25.10 -4.12
CA SER A 118 -4.16 25.93 -3.05
C SER A 118 -3.26 25.93 -1.81
N PRO A 119 -3.02 27.10 -1.19
CA PRO A 119 -2.31 27.19 0.08
C PRO A 119 -3.26 26.88 1.24
N PHE A 120 -2.85 26.04 2.20
CA PHE A 120 -3.54 25.88 3.48
C PHE A 120 -2.56 25.76 4.66
N GLY A 121 -2.93 26.39 5.79
CA GLY A 121 -2.02 26.76 6.89
C GLY A 121 -1.28 25.63 7.60
N ALA A 122 -1.81 24.41 7.62
CA ALA A 122 -1.13 23.26 8.24
C ALA A 122 0.13 22.77 7.46
N GLY A 123 0.34 23.27 6.23
CA GLY A 123 1.48 22.92 5.38
C GLY A 123 2.81 23.56 5.78
N GLY A 124 2.82 24.45 6.78
CA GLY A 124 4.01 25.21 7.21
C GLY A 124 4.26 26.47 6.36
N ILE A 125 5.48 27.00 6.38
CA ILE A 125 5.85 28.29 5.76
C ILE A 125 5.54 28.31 4.25
N ASN A 126 5.72 27.19 3.56
CA ASN A 126 5.38 27.06 2.14
C ASN A 126 4.23 26.07 1.94
N CYS A 127 3.01 26.56 2.12
CA CYS A 127 1.78 25.77 2.04
C CYS A 127 1.50 25.12 0.68
N TYR A 128 2.22 25.51 -0.38
CA TYR A 128 2.09 24.94 -1.72
C TYR A 128 2.98 23.71 -1.93
N VAL A 129 4.02 23.51 -1.12
CA VAL A 129 5.02 22.48 -1.38
C VAL A 129 4.49 21.11 -0.97
N TYR A 130 4.49 20.18 -1.92
CA TYR A 130 4.19 18.79 -1.63
C TYR A 130 5.29 18.15 -0.79
N ALA A 131 4.89 17.42 0.26
CA ALA A 131 5.81 16.69 1.14
C ALA A 131 6.96 17.54 1.73
N GLN A 132 6.81 18.86 1.79
CA GLN A 132 7.87 19.83 2.12
C GLN A 132 9.16 19.63 1.29
N GLY A 133 9.02 19.22 0.02
CA GLY A 133 10.14 19.08 -0.92
C GLY A 133 10.87 17.74 -0.81
N ASP A 134 10.42 16.85 0.07
CA ASP A 134 10.96 15.51 0.26
C ASP A 134 9.87 14.45 0.04
N PRO A 135 9.43 14.25 -1.22
CA PRO A 135 8.43 13.26 -1.57
C PRO A 135 9.00 11.84 -1.54
N VAL A 136 10.26 11.61 -1.17
CA VAL A 136 10.79 10.26 -0.97
C VAL A 136 10.38 9.77 0.41
N ASN A 137 10.64 10.61 1.43
CA ASN A 137 10.42 10.23 2.82
C ASN A 137 9.04 10.61 3.37
N PHE A 138 8.30 11.48 2.67
CA PHE A 138 7.00 11.96 3.13
C PHE A 138 5.92 11.89 2.04
N SER A 139 4.66 11.82 2.47
CA SER A 139 3.44 11.97 1.65
C SER A 139 2.48 12.88 2.38
N ASP A 140 1.46 13.41 1.71
CA ASP A 140 0.35 14.12 2.35
C ASP A 140 -0.99 13.49 1.95
N PRO A 141 -1.35 12.35 2.57
CA PRO A 141 -2.60 11.64 2.32
C PRO A 141 -3.85 12.53 2.37
N SER A 142 -3.89 13.35 3.41
CA SER A 142 -5.01 14.20 3.78
C SER A 142 -5.11 15.46 2.94
N GLY A 143 -4.07 15.79 2.18
CA GLY A 143 -3.93 17.12 1.61
C GLY A 143 -3.85 18.23 2.68
N HIS A 144 -3.44 17.95 3.92
CA HIS A 144 -3.32 18.97 4.97
C HIS A 144 -1.88 19.11 5.47
N THR A 145 -1.26 18.00 5.87
CA THR A 145 0.09 17.97 6.41
C THR A 145 0.85 16.72 6.00
N LYS A 146 2.18 16.86 5.88
CA LYS A 146 3.05 15.74 5.52
C LYS A 146 3.07 14.69 6.63
N LYS A 147 3.13 13.42 6.23
CA LYS A 147 3.32 12.25 7.07
C LYS A 147 4.52 11.44 6.57
N PRO A 148 5.33 10.87 7.46
CA PRO A 148 6.42 9.99 7.05
C PRO A 148 5.86 8.75 6.33
N VAL A 149 6.47 8.36 5.22
CA VAL A 149 6.11 7.15 4.46
C VAL A 149 7.12 6.06 4.77
N GLY A 150 6.65 4.83 4.98
CA GLY A 150 7.53 3.67 5.15
C GLY A 150 8.36 3.63 6.44
N LYS A 151 8.27 4.66 7.31
CA LYS A 151 8.97 4.63 8.61
C LYS A 151 8.29 3.66 9.58
N PRO A 152 9.02 2.69 10.15
CA PRO A 152 8.48 1.72 11.06
C PRO A 152 8.22 2.37 12.43
N LEU A 153 6.97 2.48 12.84
CA LEU A 153 6.58 2.99 14.16
C LEU A 153 7.14 2.15 15.31
N ALA A 154 7.32 0.85 15.09
CA ALA A 154 7.82 -0.11 16.06
C ALA A 154 8.66 -1.17 15.36
N ARG A 155 9.64 -1.74 16.07
CA ARG A 155 10.34 -2.96 15.65
C ARG A 155 10.53 -3.89 16.85
N ALA A 156 10.45 -5.20 16.60
CA ALA A 156 10.82 -6.23 17.55
C ALA A 156 11.48 -7.41 16.83
N THR A 157 12.31 -8.12 17.55
CA THR A 157 12.82 -9.43 17.15
C THR A 157 12.37 -10.46 18.17
N LEU A 158 11.80 -11.56 17.69
CA LEU A 158 11.45 -12.74 18.47
C LEU A 158 12.14 -13.94 17.82
N GLY A 159 13.29 -14.37 18.36
CA GLY A 159 14.14 -15.36 17.69
C GLY A 159 14.58 -14.88 16.30
N LYS A 160 14.30 -15.68 15.27
CA LYS A 160 14.51 -15.35 13.85
C LYS A 160 13.41 -14.49 13.24
N ILE A 161 12.28 -14.28 13.93
CA ILE A 161 11.14 -13.51 13.44
C ILE A 161 11.42 -12.01 13.61
N LYS A 162 11.35 -11.26 12.50
CA LYS A 162 11.48 -9.80 12.47
C LYS A 162 10.10 -9.17 12.33
N ILE A 163 9.73 -8.36 13.31
CA ILE A 163 8.43 -7.68 13.35
C ILE A 163 8.66 -6.19 13.25
N PHE A 164 7.93 -5.53 12.36
CA PHE A 164 7.96 -4.08 12.28
C PHE A 164 6.60 -3.52 11.88
N MET A 165 6.17 -2.49 12.61
CA MET A 165 4.96 -1.76 12.28
C MET A 165 5.33 -0.69 11.28
N THR A 166 4.91 -0.74 10.02
CA THR A 166 5.03 0.43 9.16
C THR A 166 4.01 1.47 9.58
N GLY A 167 4.41 2.74 9.52
CA GLY A 167 3.51 3.86 9.75
C GLY A 167 2.40 3.94 8.72
N THR A 168 1.66 5.03 8.79
CA THR A 168 0.66 5.39 7.79
C THR A 168 1.32 5.41 6.43
N GLY A 169 0.99 4.48 5.53
CA GLY A 169 1.36 4.68 4.13
C GLY A 169 0.60 5.89 3.55
N PRO A 170 0.71 6.14 2.24
CA PRO A 170 0.34 7.42 1.64
C PRO A 170 -1.14 7.81 1.70
N PHE A 171 -2.00 7.01 2.34
CA PHE A 171 -3.44 7.26 2.58
C PHE A 171 -3.85 7.34 4.04
N ASP A 172 -2.92 7.26 4.99
CA ASP A 172 -3.28 7.31 6.41
C ASP A 172 -4.18 6.13 6.86
N ASP A 173 -4.10 4.98 6.17
CA ASP A 173 -4.92 3.78 6.48
C ASP A 173 -4.53 3.08 7.80
N GLY A 174 -3.90 3.81 8.72
CA GLY A 174 -3.31 3.28 9.94
C GLY A 174 -2.01 2.52 9.71
N PRO A 175 -1.40 2.04 10.80
CA PRO A 175 -0.16 1.30 10.76
C PRO A 175 -0.41 -0.13 10.26
N THR A 176 0.60 -0.75 9.64
CA THR A 176 0.54 -2.15 9.18
C THR A 176 1.58 -2.96 9.93
N LEU A 177 1.16 -4.10 10.49
CA LEU A 177 2.05 -5.06 11.13
C LEU A 177 2.73 -5.91 10.07
N ASN A 178 4.06 -5.80 9.93
CA ASN A 178 4.82 -6.64 9.02
C ASN A 178 5.59 -7.67 9.84
N ILE A 179 5.55 -8.93 9.40
CA ILE A 179 6.18 -10.07 10.04
C ILE A 179 7.02 -10.76 8.98
N ASN A 180 8.34 -10.72 9.11
CA ASN A 180 9.26 -11.46 8.27
C ASN A 180 9.77 -12.69 9.03
N THR A 181 9.57 -13.87 8.47
CA THR A 181 9.97 -15.16 9.05
C THR A 181 10.00 -16.25 8.00
N HIS A 182 10.79 -17.29 8.23
CA HIS A 182 10.52 -18.57 7.57
C HIS A 182 9.21 -19.13 8.07
N THR A 183 8.41 -19.67 7.16
CA THR A 183 7.13 -20.30 7.44
C THR A 183 7.05 -21.63 6.73
N ALA A 184 6.25 -22.52 7.30
CA ALA A 184 5.73 -23.73 6.68
C ALA A 184 4.19 -23.64 6.75
N PRO A 185 3.43 -24.45 6.01
CA PRO A 185 1.97 -24.43 6.06
C PRO A 185 1.45 -24.53 7.51
N GLY A 186 0.94 -23.42 8.05
CA GLY A 186 0.41 -23.31 9.42
C GLY A 186 1.37 -22.88 10.53
N TYR A 187 2.69 -22.88 10.28
CA TYR A 187 3.69 -22.70 11.32
C TYR A 187 4.74 -21.65 10.96
N LEU A 188 5.23 -20.94 11.98
CA LEU A 188 6.30 -19.94 11.87
C LEU A 188 7.54 -20.46 12.57
N GLN A 189 8.71 -20.27 11.96
CA GLN A 189 9.97 -20.69 12.54
C GLN A 189 10.48 -19.63 13.52
N LEU A 190 10.36 -19.90 14.81
CA LEU A 190 10.91 -19.03 15.85
C LEU A 190 12.43 -19.11 15.86
N ASN A 191 12.98 -20.33 15.87
CA ASN A 191 14.43 -20.63 15.86
C ASN A 191 14.67 -21.92 15.06
N ASP A 192 15.92 -22.35 14.91
CA ASP A 192 16.29 -23.55 14.13
C ASP A 192 15.56 -24.83 14.55
N GLN A 193 15.20 -24.95 15.82
CA GLN A 193 14.56 -26.14 16.39
C GLN A 193 13.11 -25.91 16.82
N THR A 194 12.55 -24.72 16.61
CA THR A 194 11.26 -24.33 17.19
C THR A 194 10.33 -23.74 16.15
N LEU A 195 9.23 -24.44 15.91
CA LEU A 195 8.08 -23.95 15.16
C LEU A 195 6.99 -23.51 16.16
N ILE A 196 6.32 -22.40 15.85
CA ILE A 196 5.20 -21.87 16.64
C ILE A 196 3.99 -21.64 15.74
N ASP A 197 2.80 -21.66 16.31
CA ASP A 197 1.57 -21.31 15.60
C ASP A 197 1.31 -19.79 15.63
N ALA A 198 0.36 -19.34 14.80
CA ALA A 198 -0.01 -17.93 14.73
C ALA A 198 -0.53 -17.36 16.07
N PRO A 199 -1.41 -18.04 16.84
CA PRO A 199 -1.85 -17.55 18.15
C PRO A 199 -0.71 -17.33 19.15
N THR A 200 0.27 -18.24 19.20
CA THR A 200 1.45 -18.10 20.07
C THR A 200 2.24 -16.85 19.67
N LEU A 201 2.52 -16.67 18.38
CA LEU A 201 3.23 -15.48 17.91
C LEU A 201 2.48 -14.19 18.24
N ILE A 202 1.15 -14.16 18.06
CA ILE A 202 0.33 -12.98 18.38
C ILE A 202 0.49 -12.62 19.87
N GLY A 203 0.38 -13.59 20.78
CA GLY A 203 0.58 -13.34 22.22
C GLY A 203 2.00 -12.82 22.53
N MET A 204 3.02 -13.35 21.84
CA MET A 204 4.39 -12.85 22.00
C MET A 204 4.55 -11.41 21.48
N ILE A 205 3.91 -11.06 20.35
CA ILE A 205 3.93 -9.70 19.79
C ILE A 205 3.24 -8.73 20.75
N GLU A 206 2.03 -9.05 21.22
CA GLU A 206 1.27 -8.21 22.16
C GLU A 206 2.10 -7.93 23.42
N LYS A 207 2.76 -8.96 23.97
CA LYS A 207 3.65 -8.83 25.14
C LYS A 207 4.91 -8.02 24.84
N LYS A 208 5.55 -8.22 23.70
CA LYS A 208 6.86 -7.61 23.37
C LYS A 208 6.74 -6.15 22.96
N LEU A 209 5.69 -5.81 22.21
CA LEU A 209 5.46 -4.45 21.71
C LEU A 209 4.47 -3.65 22.58
N GLY A 210 3.81 -4.29 23.55
CA GLY A 210 2.74 -3.64 24.34
C GLY A 210 1.55 -3.22 23.48
N LEU A 211 1.35 -3.90 22.35
CA LEU A 211 0.40 -3.52 21.31
C LEU A 211 -0.70 -4.58 21.21
N PRO A 212 -1.94 -4.32 21.69
CA PRO A 212 -3.02 -5.28 21.52
C PRO A 212 -3.31 -5.43 20.03
N LEU A 213 -3.43 -6.66 19.55
CA LEU A 213 -3.69 -6.98 18.15
C LEU A 213 -5.12 -7.47 17.92
N LYS A 214 -5.73 -8.11 18.92
CA LYS A 214 -7.10 -8.62 18.81
C LYS A 214 -8.12 -7.51 18.51
N ASN A 215 -8.94 -7.72 17.49
CA ASN A 215 -10.03 -6.82 17.05
C ASN A 215 -9.59 -5.35 16.82
N THR A 216 -8.34 -5.13 16.44
CA THR A 216 -7.82 -3.77 16.20
C THR A 216 -8.05 -3.25 14.78
N GLY A 217 -8.37 -4.14 13.84
CA GLY A 217 -8.44 -3.84 12.42
C GLY A 217 -7.07 -3.63 11.76
N ILE A 218 -5.97 -3.78 12.51
CA ILE A 218 -4.61 -3.54 12.01
C ILE A 218 -4.31 -4.52 10.87
N PRO A 219 -4.02 -4.02 9.65
CA PRO A 219 -3.57 -4.88 8.56
C PRO A 219 -2.29 -5.61 8.92
N THR A 220 -2.18 -6.87 8.52
CA THR A 220 -0.97 -7.67 8.73
C THR A 220 -0.39 -8.13 7.39
N HIS A 221 0.92 -8.05 7.24
CA HIS A 221 1.65 -8.60 6.10
C HIS A 221 2.68 -9.61 6.60
N ILE A 222 2.53 -10.86 6.18
CA ILE A 222 3.38 -11.97 6.59
C ILE A 222 4.27 -12.35 5.41
N ILE A 223 5.54 -12.04 5.55
CA ILE A 223 6.60 -12.28 4.57
C ILE A 223 7.27 -13.58 4.99
N GLY A 224 6.77 -14.68 4.44
CA GLY A 224 7.32 -16.02 4.61
C GLY A 224 6.77 -17.00 3.58
N CYS A 225 7.57 -18.02 3.25
CA CYS A 225 7.21 -19.09 2.32
C CYS A 225 5.93 -19.81 2.75
N ASP A 226 4.96 -19.96 1.87
CA ASP A 226 3.71 -20.68 2.19
C ASP A 226 2.91 -20.10 3.37
N SER A 227 3.13 -18.82 3.71
CA SER A 227 2.40 -18.14 4.79
C SER A 227 0.88 -18.05 4.53
N ALA A 228 0.49 -18.02 3.25
CA ALA A 228 -0.91 -18.07 2.82
C ALA A 228 -1.44 -19.51 2.62
N THR A 229 -0.56 -20.52 2.67
CA THR A 229 -0.92 -21.93 2.46
C THR A 229 -1.63 -22.50 3.69
N PRO A 230 -2.80 -23.15 3.55
CA PRO A 230 -3.52 -23.75 4.67
C PRO A 230 -2.81 -24.98 5.22
N VAL A 231 -3.15 -25.38 6.45
CA VAL A 231 -2.57 -26.57 7.08
C VAL A 231 -3.21 -27.82 6.47
N TYR A 232 -2.42 -28.66 5.81
CA TYR A 232 -2.87 -29.96 5.30
C TYR A 232 -2.54 -31.06 6.31
N ASN A 233 -3.55 -31.70 6.87
CA ASN A 233 -3.38 -32.93 7.65
C ASN A 233 -3.45 -34.13 6.70
N LEU A 234 -2.29 -34.63 6.25
CA LEU A 234 -2.20 -35.78 5.32
C LEU A 234 -2.74 -37.10 5.90
N PHE A 235 -3.07 -37.16 7.20
CA PHE A 235 -3.49 -38.38 7.91
C PHE A 235 -4.96 -38.42 8.34
N ARG A 236 -5.83 -37.55 7.81
CA ARG A 236 -7.29 -37.61 8.09
C ARG A 236 -8.11 -37.66 6.81
N PRO A 237 -8.85 -38.75 6.53
CA PRO A 237 -9.52 -38.97 5.25
C PRO A 237 -10.70 -38.03 4.95
N ASN A 238 -11.13 -37.16 5.88
CA ASN A 238 -12.28 -36.24 5.71
C ASN A 238 -12.02 -34.78 6.16
N ASN A 239 -10.77 -34.36 6.38
CA ASN A 239 -10.52 -33.05 7.00
C ASN A 239 -10.36 -31.91 5.98
N PHE A 240 -11.23 -30.90 6.08
CA PHE A 240 -10.99 -29.58 5.50
C PHE A 240 -9.61 -29.06 5.93
N PRO A 241 -8.87 -28.36 5.05
CA PRO A 241 -7.60 -27.73 5.41
C PRO A 241 -7.78 -26.82 6.64
N GLY A 242 -6.86 -26.88 7.60
CA GLY A 242 -6.81 -25.91 8.70
C GLY A 242 -6.51 -24.51 8.18
N PRO A 243 -6.82 -23.44 8.93
CA PRO A 243 -6.60 -22.07 8.46
C PRO A 243 -5.12 -21.81 8.21
N SER A 244 -4.79 -21.04 7.17
CA SER A 244 -3.43 -20.54 6.99
C SER A 244 -3.05 -19.57 8.10
N ILE A 245 -1.76 -19.27 8.22
CA ILE A 245 -1.25 -18.28 9.17
C ILE A 245 -1.92 -16.93 8.89
N VAL A 246 -1.96 -16.52 7.62
CA VAL A 246 -2.62 -15.28 7.18
C VAL A 246 -4.09 -15.26 7.57
N LYS A 247 -4.82 -16.37 7.41
CA LYS A 247 -6.23 -16.45 7.82
C LYS A 247 -6.39 -16.25 9.32
N THR A 248 -5.54 -16.88 10.12
CA THR A 248 -5.57 -16.78 11.58
C THR A 248 -5.28 -15.35 12.06
N PHE A 249 -4.30 -14.67 11.46
CA PHE A 249 -4.03 -13.26 11.74
C PHE A 249 -5.19 -12.35 11.32
N SER A 250 -5.83 -12.62 10.17
CA SER A 250 -6.99 -11.84 9.73
C SER A 250 -8.18 -11.98 10.69
N ASP A 251 -8.47 -13.21 11.12
CA ASP A 251 -9.56 -13.48 12.05
C ASP A 251 -9.30 -12.85 13.42
N THR A 252 -8.04 -12.89 13.88
CA THR A 252 -7.66 -12.36 15.19
C THR A 252 -7.65 -10.84 15.20
N THR A 253 -7.01 -10.22 14.21
CA THR A 253 -6.91 -8.75 14.14
C THR A 253 -8.20 -8.09 13.67
N ARG A 254 -9.06 -8.81 12.94
CA ARG A 254 -10.16 -8.26 12.12
C ARG A 254 -9.69 -7.30 11.02
N GLY A 255 -8.38 -7.23 10.78
CA GLY A 255 -7.76 -6.50 9.70
C GLY A 255 -7.50 -7.40 8.48
N PRO A 256 -7.32 -6.81 7.29
CA PRO A 256 -6.86 -7.56 6.14
C PRO A 256 -5.45 -8.10 6.40
N SER A 257 -5.27 -9.40 6.25
CA SER A 257 -3.95 -10.02 6.32
C SER A 257 -3.52 -10.54 4.96
N THR A 258 -2.26 -10.37 4.63
CA THR A 258 -1.66 -10.79 3.35
C THR A 258 -0.42 -11.64 3.60
N GLY A 259 -0.13 -12.53 2.67
CA GLY A 259 1.08 -13.34 2.66
C GLY A 259 1.24 -14.02 1.30
N TYR A 260 2.11 -15.02 1.25
CA TYR A 260 2.59 -15.60 0.00
C TYR A 260 2.21 -17.07 -0.12
N LEU A 261 1.85 -17.50 -1.33
CA LEU A 261 1.71 -18.90 -1.72
C LEU A 261 3.03 -19.35 -2.36
N GLY A 262 3.60 -20.46 -1.91
CA GLY A 262 4.87 -20.98 -2.40
C GLY A 262 6.11 -20.30 -1.81
N GLU A 263 7.25 -20.58 -2.43
CA GLU A 263 8.58 -20.15 -1.98
C GLU A 263 8.82 -18.66 -2.28
N ILE A 264 9.32 -17.93 -1.28
CA ILE A 264 9.83 -16.57 -1.45
C ILE A 264 11.24 -16.49 -0.89
N HIS A 265 12.09 -15.65 -1.50
CA HIS A 265 13.44 -15.42 -1.02
C HIS A 265 13.51 -14.02 -0.42
N ALA A 266 14.11 -13.88 0.75
CA ALA A 266 14.32 -12.58 1.39
C ALA A 266 15.82 -12.37 1.61
N SER A 267 16.37 -11.36 0.95
CA SER A 267 17.79 -11.00 1.03
C SER A 267 17.97 -9.82 1.98
N TYR A 268 18.80 -9.98 3.01
CA TYR A 268 18.97 -8.98 4.08
C TYR A 268 20.21 -8.11 3.89
N SER A 269 20.11 -6.85 4.31
CA SER A 269 21.26 -5.99 4.50
C SER A 269 22.11 -6.49 5.67
N ALA A 270 23.44 -6.45 5.51
CA ALA A 270 24.37 -6.78 6.58
C ALA A 270 24.35 -5.75 7.72
N GLN A 271 23.91 -4.51 7.42
CA GLN A 271 23.93 -3.39 8.37
C GLN A 271 22.62 -3.26 9.17
N ASP A 272 21.46 -3.55 8.59
CA ASP A 272 20.17 -3.52 9.28
C ASP A 272 19.34 -4.75 8.87
N PRO A 273 19.05 -5.71 9.77
CA PRO A 273 18.27 -6.91 9.45
C PRO A 273 16.79 -6.62 9.17
N PHE A 274 16.34 -5.38 9.36
CA PHE A 274 15.02 -4.95 8.91
C PHE A 274 15.04 -4.37 7.49
N ASP A 275 16.21 -4.04 6.95
CA ASP A 275 16.38 -3.65 5.56
C ASP A 275 16.59 -4.90 4.70
N PHE A 276 15.59 -5.25 3.89
CA PHE A 276 15.62 -6.46 3.06
C PHE A 276 14.89 -6.30 1.74
N SER A 277 15.23 -7.15 0.79
CA SER A 277 14.55 -7.27 -0.50
C SER A 277 13.79 -8.59 -0.54
N ILE A 278 12.56 -8.56 -1.04
CA ILE A 278 11.84 -9.79 -1.38
C ILE A 278 12.13 -10.10 -2.84
N ASP A 279 12.65 -11.29 -3.07
CA ASP A 279 13.01 -11.83 -4.37
C ASP A 279 12.02 -12.93 -4.75
N VAL A 280 11.36 -12.77 -5.90
CA VAL A 280 10.55 -13.84 -6.49
C VAL A 280 11.46 -14.63 -7.41
N LYS A 281 11.64 -15.91 -7.09
CA LYS A 281 12.35 -16.83 -7.97
C LYS A 281 11.60 -16.95 -9.29
N ASN A 282 12.33 -16.90 -10.41
CA ASN A 282 11.73 -17.11 -11.72
C ASN A 282 11.00 -18.46 -11.73
N PRO A 283 9.67 -18.49 -11.93
CA PRO A 283 8.91 -19.75 -11.88
C PRO A 283 9.19 -20.63 -13.10
N PHE A 284 9.81 -20.09 -14.14
CA PHE A 284 10.17 -20.82 -15.34
C PHE A 284 11.60 -21.38 -15.22
N PRO A 285 11.87 -22.64 -15.59
CA PRO A 285 13.22 -23.16 -15.68
C PRO A 285 14.02 -22.49 -16.82
N ALA A 286 15.34 -22.54 -16.77
CA ALA A 286 16.23 -21.74 -17.63
C ALA A 286 16.02 -21.94 -19.14
N ASP A 287 15.55 -23.12 -19.52
CA ASP A 287 15.25 -23.57 -20.88
C ASP A 287 13.85 -23.18 -21.37
N HIS A 288 12.98 -22.70 -20.48
CA HIS A 288 11.60 -22.35 -20.83
C HIS A 288 11.53 -21.01 -21.59
N PRO A 289 10.72 -20.88 -22.66
CA PRO A 289 10.66 -19.68 -23.50
C PRO A 289 10.26 -18.39 -22.77
N TYR A 290 9.59 -18.50 -21.61
CA TYR A 290 9.23 -17.38 -20.75
C TYR A 290 10.26 -17.05 -19.66
N HIS A 291 11.32 -17.84 -19.50
CA HIS A 291 12.36 -17.57 -18.51
C HIS A 291 13.02 -16.21 -18.74
N GLN A 292 13.48 -15.94 -19.96
CA GLN A 292 14.11 -14.66 -20.32
C GLN A 292 13.12 -13.49 -20.34
N ARG A 293 11.81 -13.77 -20.42
CA ARG A 293 10.75 -12.76 -20.42
C ARG A 293 10.20 -12.46 -19.04
N PHE A 294 10.59 -13.25 -18.03
CA PHE A 294 10.20 -13.01 -16.65
C PHE A 294 10.85 -11.71 -16.15
N SER A 295 10.06 -10.65 -16.08
CA SER A 295 10.49 -9.37 -15.52
C SER A 295 10.02 -9.28 -14.07
N TYR A 296 10.98 -9.37 -13.15
CA TYR A 296 10.74 -9.12 -11.74
C TYR A 296 11.70 -8.05 -11.23
N GLN A 297 11.15 -7.02 -10.59
CA GLN A 297 11.91 -6.07 -9.80
C GLN A 297 11.70 -6.42 -8.30
N PRO A 298 12.78 -6.69 -7.56
CA PRO A 298 12.71 -6.92 -6.12
C PRO A 298 12.01 -5.80 -5.38
N LEU A 299 11.08 -6.16 -4.51
CA LEU A 299 10.47 -5.20 -3.59
C LEU A 299 11.47 -4.94 -2.47
N ARG A 300 12.13 -3.78 -2.49
CA ARG A 300 12.97 -3.32 -1.39
C ARG A 300 12.11 -2.75 -0.27
N ILE A 301 12.31 -3.27 0.93
CA ILE A 301 11.66 -2.81 2.14
C ILE A 301 12.73 -2.18 3.02
N HIS A 302 12.62 -0.87 3.23
CA HIS A 302 13.51 -0.09 4.09
C HIS A 302 12.74 0.46 5.30
N PRO A 303 12.47 -0.34 6.34
CA PRO A 303 11.94 0.19 7.57
C PRO A 303 13.07 1.04 8.18
N SER A 304 12.93 2.35 8.39
CA SER A 304 13.93 3.19 9.10
C SER A 304 13.36 3.93 10.33
N ILE A 305 13.70 3.51 11.57
CA ILE A 305 13.59 4.32 12.81
C ILE A 305 14.70 3.91 13.82
N LYS A 306 15.32 4.91 14.46
CA LYS A 306 16.04 4.77 15.76
C LYS A 306 14.99 4.73 16.89
N PRO A 307 15.07 3.79 17.84
CA PRO A 307 13.96 3.45 18.75
C PRO A 307 13.43 4.67 19.51
N ARG A 308 12.11 4.91 19.43
CA ARG A 308 11.37 5.79 20.33
C ARG A 308 10.08 5.09 20.76
N SER A 309 9.70 5.27 22.02
CA SER A 309 8.51 4.66 22.63
C SER A 309 7.23 5.01 21.86
N LEU A 310 6.42 4.01 21.52
CA LEU A 310 5.12 4.22 20.89
C LEU A 310 4.13 4.80 21.89
N ASP A 311 3.52 5.93 21.52
CA ASP A 311 2.32 6.45 22.18
C ASP A 311 1.18 6.41 21.16
N ILE A 312 0.51 5.25 21.05
CA ILE A 312 -0.67 5.10 20.21
C ILE A 312 -1.87 5.60 21.02
N ARG A 313 -2.05 6.92 21.10
CA ARG A 313 -3.32 7.49 21.56
C ARG A 313 -4.34 7.45 20.42
N ARG A 314 -5.51 6.89 20.75
CA ARG A 314 -6.69 6.73 19.89
C ARG A 314 -7.10 8.05 19.23
N GLY A 315 -7.63 7.93 18.02
CA GLY A 315 -7.97 9.03 17.12
C GLY A 315 -8.70 10.19 17.78
N SER A 316 -8.25 11.40 17.46
CA SER A 316 -9.06 12.60 17.61
C SER A 316 -10.18 12.54 16.58
N THR A 317 -11.40 12.42 17.07
CA THR A 317 -12.60 12.84 16.35
C THR A 317 -12.45 14.31 15.99
N ALA A 318 -12.24 14.61 14.70
CA ALA A 318 -12.36 15.97 14.19
C ALA A 318 -13.83 16.21 13.82
N ARG A 319 -14.47 17.09 14.58
CA ARG A 319 -15.66 17.84 14.18
C ARG A 319 -15.29 18.86 13.11
#